data_AF-A0A161RDY7-F1
#
_entry.id   AF-A0A161RDY7-F1
#
_cell.length_a   1.000
_cell.length_b   1.000
_cell.length_c   1.000
_cell.angle_alpha   90.00
_cell.angle_beta   90.00
_cell.angle_gamma   90.00
#
_symmetry.space_group_name_H-M   'P 1'
#
loop_
_entity.id
_entity.type
_entity.pdbx_description
1 polymer ?
#
loop_
_entity_poly.entity_id
_entity_poly.type
_entity_poly.pdbx_seq_one_letter_code
_entity_poly.pdbx_strand_id
1 'polypeptide(L)'
;MGDPVLHAPASPVGEITDDIRTLVADMFETMDAAPGVGLAAPQVGVGLRIFTYTYEDDEGQPWRGVVINPQLWIRPLEPGYPDPDEESEGCLSFPGERFPLRRSEAALLTGIDLDGQPVRIEVSGWRARILQHEFDHLDGVLYVDRLDEEDSRTVAKIAKKRKWGKPGASWMPGVDDIDA
;
A
#
# COMPACT_ATOMS: atom_id res chain seq x y z
N MET A 1 9.47 7.53 0.11
CA MET A 1 8.78 8.84 0.19
C MET A 1 9.22 9.87 -0.87
N GLY A 2 10.50 10.06 -1.19
CA GLY A 2 10.90 11.18 -2.07
C GLY A 2 10.79 10.93 -3.58
N ASP A 3 10.50 9.70 -3.99
CA ASP A 3 10.40 9.34 -5.41
C ASP A 3 9.10 9.91 -6.02
N PRO A 4 9.18 10.70 -7.12
CA PRO A 4 8.01 11.26 -7.78
C PRO A 4 6.93 10.24 -8.17
N VAL A 5 7.31 8.98 -8.45
CA VAL A 5 6.36 7.94 -8.84
C VAL A 5 5.36 7.58 -7.72
N LEU A 6 5.74 7.80 -6.46
CA LEU A 6 4.88 7.59 -5.30
C LEU A 6 3.79 8.67 -5.14
N HIS A 7 3.95 9.81 -5.81
CA HIS A 7 3.12 11.01 -5.67
C HIS A 7 2.37 11.35 -6.96
N ALA A 8 2.30 10.41 -7.90
CA ALA A 8 1.63 10.57 -9.17
C ALA A 8 0.62 9.42 -9.37
N PRO A 9 -0.58 9.70 -9.91
CA PRO A 9 -1.52 8.65 -10.27
C PRO A 9 -0.89 7.67 -11.25
N ALA A 10 -0.98 6.38 -10.93
CA ALA A 10 -0.45 5.31 -11.74
C ALA A 10 -1.31 5.10 -13.01
N SER A 11 -0.66 4.74 -14.11
CA SER A 11 -1.29 4.51 -15.41
C SER A 11 -1.97 3.14 -15.47
N PRO A 12 -3.12 3.01 -16.16
CA PRO A 12 -3.75 1.72 -16.35
C PRO A 12 -2.85 0.77 -17.14
N VAL A 13 -2.90 -0.51 -16.80
CA VAL A 13 -2.25 -1.58 -17.56
C VAL A 13 -3.07 -1.86 -18.82
N GLY A 14 -2.43 -1.81 -19.99
CA GLY A 14 -3.07 -2.11 -21.27
C GLY A 14 -3.18 -3.60 -21.55
N GLU A 15 -2.03 -4.27 -21.69
CA GLU A 15 -1.93 -5.71 -21.95
C GLU A 15 -1.12 -6.40 -20.85
N ILE A 16 -1.50 -7.64 -20.52
CA ILE A 16 -0.76 -8.46 -19.54
C ILE A 16 0.34 -9.20 -20.29
N THR A 17 1.53 -8.63 -20.29
CA THR A 17 2.74 -9.20 -20.90
C THR A 17 3.52 -10.05 -19.90
N ASP A 18 4.57 -10.73 -20.39
CA ASP A 18 5.50 -11.44 -19.51
C ASP A 18 6.22 -10.48 -18.55
N ASP A 19 6.52 -9.25 -18.96
CA ASP A 19 7.10 -8.22 -18.08
C ASP A 19 6.16 -7.89 -16.91
N ILE A 20 4.84 -7.85 -17.13
CA ILE A 20 3.85 -7.66 -16.05
C ILE A 20 3.84 -8.86 -15.10
N ARG A 21 3.97 -10.08 -15.63
CA ARG A 21 4.04 -11.30 -14.81
C ARG A 21 5.30 -11.32 -13.95
N THR A 22 6.43 -10.95 -14.52
CA THR A 22 7.71 -10.81 -13.79
C THR A 22 7.62 -9.74 -12.72
N LEU A 23 7.09 -8.55 -13.04
CA LEU A 23 6.88 -7.49 -12.06
C LEU A 23 6.05 -7.97 -10.86
N VAL A 24 4.94 -8.66 -11.11
CA VAL A 24 4.09 -9.17 -10.03
C VAL A 24 4.80 -10.24 -9.20
N ALA A 25 5.60 -11.10 -9.83
CA ALA A 25 6.42 -12.08 -9.10
C ALA A 25 7.45 -11.37 -8.20
N ASP A 26 8.17 -10.38 -8.72
CA ASP A 26 9.16 -9.61 -7.97
C ASP A 26 8.51 -8.84 -6.80
N MET A 27 7.30 -8.30 -7.00
CA MET A 27 6.52 -7.65 -5.95
C MET A 27 6.17 -8.63 -4.82
N PHE A 28 5.78 -9.86 -5.16
CA PHE A 28 5.52 -10.90 -4.19
C PHE A 28 6.79 -11.31 -3.42
N GLU A 29 7.92 -11.51 -4.11
CA GLU A 29 9.22 -11.79 -3.47
C GLU A 29 9.64 -10.67 -2.52
N THR A 30 9.42 -9.41 -2.92
CA THR A 30 9.70 -8.23 -2.10
C THR A 30 8.88 -8.23 -0.81
N MET A 31 7.58 -8.55 -0.89
CA MET A 31 6.72 -8.68 0.28
C MET A 31 7.09 -9.85 1.20
N ASP A 32 7.57 -10.95 0.63
CA ASP A 32 8.01 -12.10 1.41
C ASP A 32 9.34 -11.81 2.14
N ALA A 33 10.20 -10.95 1.57
CA ALA A 33 11.47 -10.52 2.16
C ALA A 33 11.33 -9.39 3.22
N ALA A 34 10.38 -8.47 3.05
CA ALA A 34 10.00 -7.48 4.06
C ALA A 34 8.52 -7.69 4.40
N PRO A 35 8.18 -8.27 5.57
CA PRO A 35 6.84 -8.79 5.90
C PRO A 35 5.77 -7.68 5.92
N GLY A 36 5.35 -7.29 4.72
CA GLY A 36 4.29 -6.35 4.42
C GLY A 36 3.06 -7.10 3.96
N VAL A 37 1.89 -6.50 4.22
CA VAL A 37 0.59 -7.12 3.90
C VAL A 37 0.05 -6.69 2.52
N GLY A 38 0.75 -5.78 1.85
CA GLY A 38 0.49 -5.34 0.50
C GLY A 38 1.67 -4.56 -0.08
N LEU A 39 1.69 -4.45 -1.41
CA LEU A 39 2.68 -3.71 -2.16
C LEU A 39 2.08 -3.25 -3.49
N ALA A 40 2.12 -1.95 -3.75
CA ALA A 40 1.71 -1.36 -5.02
C ALA A 40 2.92 -1.15 -5.95
N ALA A 41 2.73 -1.31 -7.25
CA ALA A 41 3.80 -1.15 -8.25
C ALA A 41 4.53 0.21 -8.17
N PRO A 42 3.88 1.36 -7.84
CA PRO A 42 4.58 2.61 -7.61
C PRO A 42 5.65 2.53 -6.51
N GLN A 43 5.47 1.67 -5.51
CA GLN A 43 6.45 1.49 -4.42
C GLN A 43 7.76 0.86 -4.87
N VAL A 44 7.74 0.12 -5.98
CA VAL A 44 8.93 -0.45 -6.63
C VAL A 44 9.34 0.35 -7.86
N GLY A 45 8.86 1.60 -7.99
CA GLY A 45 9.25 2.52 -9.05
C GLY A 45 8.47 2.38 -10.36
N VAL A 46 7.41 1.55 -10.39
CA VAL A 46 6.63 1.29 -11.60
C VAL A 46 5.26 1.94 -11.51
N GLY A 47 5.04 3.00 -12.31
CA GLY A 47 3.80 3.77 -12.33
C GLY A 47 2.61 3.08 -13.02
N LEU A 48 2.32 1.83 -12.69
CA LEU A 48 1.19 1.05 -13.22
C LEU A 48 0.16 0.73 -12.13
N ARG A 49 -1.12 0.66 -12.51
CA ARG A 49 -2.23 0.33 -11.59
C ARG A 49 -2.25 -1.16 -11.25
N ILE A 50 -1.28 -1.59 -10.47
CA ILE A 50 -1.11 -2.98 -10.01
C ILE A 50 -0.75 -2.93 -8.53
N PHE A 51 -1.43 -3.72 -7.71
CA PHE A 51 -0.94 -4.03 -6.37
C PHE A 51 -1.13 -5.52 -6.05
N THR A 52 -0.26 -6.00 -5.17
CA THR A 52 -0.31 -7.32 -4.55
C THR A 52 -0.73 -7.19 -3.10
N TYR A 53 -1.37 -8.22 -2.56
CA TYR A 53 -1.73 -8.32 -1.15
C TYR A 53 -1.43 -9.72 -0.61
N THR A 54 -1.08 -9.80 0.67
CA THR A 54 -0.87 -11.05 1.41
C THR A 54 -1.29 -10.84 2.85
N TYR A 55 -2.11 -11.72 3.39
CA TYR A 55 -2.53 -11.69 4.79
C TYR A 55 -2.89 -13.10 5.22
N GLU A 56 -2.67 -13.40 6.48
CA GLU A 56 -3.18 -14.61 7.12
C GLU A 56 -4.16 -14.14 8.20
N ASP A 57 -5.39 -14.65 8.17
CA ASP A 57 -6.34 -14.32 9.23
C ASP A 57 -6.07 -15.14 10.50
N ASP A 58 -6.83 -14.85 11.57
CA ASP A 58 -6.66 -15.48 12.88
C ASP A 58 -6.88 -16.99 12.86
N GLU A 59 -7.51 -17.54 11.81
CA GLU A 59 -7.73 -18.96 11.60
C GLU A 59 -6.58 -19.63 10.82
N GLY A 60 -5.55 -18.87 10.44
CA GLY A 60 -4.41 -19.35 9.66
C GLY A 60 -4.73 -19.49 8.17
N GLN A 61 -5.84 -18.90 7.69
CA GLN A 61 -6.21 -19.03 6.28
C GLN A 61 -5.50 -17.95 5.45
N PRO A 62 -4.62 -18.34 4.50
CA PRO A 62 -3.94 -17.38 3.64
C PRO A 62 -4.93 -16.67 2.72
N TRP A 63 -4.70 -15.37 2.56
CA TRP A 63 -5.37 -14.46 1.65
C TRP A 63 -4.31 -13.70 0.87
N ARG A 64 -4.02 -14.16 -0.35
CA ARG A 64 -2.96 -13.61 -1.20
C ARG A 64 -3.47 -13.46 -2.63
N GLY A 65 -3.06 -12.39 -3.30
CA GLY A 65 -3.44 -12.16 -4.69
C GLY A 65 -2.86 -10.88 -5.27
N VAL A 66 -3.19 -10.64 -6.54
CA VAL A 66 -2.83 -9.45 -7.30
C VAL A 66 -4.10 -8.88 -7.92
N VAL A 67 -4.19 -7.56 -7.97
CA VAL A 67 -5.28 -6.88 -8.67
C VAL A 67 -4.70 -5.84 -9.61
N ILE A 68 -5.07 -5.98 -10.88
CA ILE A 68 -4.68 -5.10 -11.97
C ILE A 68 -5.87 -4.21 -12.34
N ASN A 69 -5.59 -2.94 -12.60
CA ASN A 69 -6.59 -1.90 -12.89
C ASN A 69 -7.74 -1.87 -11.87
N PRO A 70 -7.45 -1.85 -10.56
CA PRO A 70 -8.48 -1.91 -9.54
C PRO A 70 -9.40 -0.68 -9.57
N GLN A 71 -10.65 -0.89 -9.19
CA GLN A 71 -11.61 0.12 -8.76
C GLN A 71 -12.06 -0.23 -7.34
N LEU A 72 -12.17 0.78 -6.49
CA LEU A 72 -12.50 0.62 -5.08
C LEU A 72 -13.77 1.40 -4.73
N TRP A 73 -14.71 0.73 -4.08
CA TRP A 73 -15.85 1.32 -3.42
C TRP A 73 -15.73 1.04 -1.93
N ILE A 74 -15.92 2.07 -1.12
CA ILE A 74 -15.88 1.97 0.33
C ILE A 74 -17.19 2.43 0.92
N ARG A 75 -17.52 1.92 2.10
CA ARG A 75 -18.59 2.54 2.89
C ARG A 75 -18.16 3.95 3.35
N PRO A 76 -19.10 4.87 3.57
CA PRO A 76 -18.79 6.14 4.20
C PRO A 76 -18.03 5.92 5.51
N LEU A 77 -16.98 6.72 5.71
CA LEU A 77 -16.17 6.67 6.92
C LEU A 77 -17.00 7.07 8.13
N GLU A 78 -16.91 6.31 9.22
CA GLU A 78 -17.53 6.70 10.48
C GLU A 78 -16.74 7.86 11.12
N PRO A 79 -17.38 8.98 11.46
CA PRO A 79 -16.70 10.11 12.10
C PRO A 79 -16.10 9.71 13.46
N GLY A 80 -14.90 10.21 13.74
CA GLY A 80 -14.23 10.06 15.04
C GLY A 80 -12.73 9.99 14.90
N TYR A 81 -12.03 9.97 16.04
CA TYR A 81 -10.59 9.82 16.09
C TYR A 81 -10.21 8.34 16.00
N PRO A 82 -9.17 8.00 15.24
CA PRO A 82 -8.67 6.63 15.16
C PRO A 82 -8.17 6.15 16.53
N ASP A 83 -8.38 4.88 16.82
CA ASP A 83 -7.79 4.23 17.98
C ASP A 83 -6.27 4.02 17.76
N PRO A 84 -5.40 4.49 18.67
CA PRO A 84 -3.95 4.38 18.51
C PRO A 84 -3.43 2.93 18.50
N ASP A 85 -4.12 2.01 19.17
CA ASP A 85 -3.70 0.63 19.33
C ASP A 85 -4.34 -0.27 18.25
N GLU A 86 -5.60 -0.02 17.89
CA GLU A 86 -6.35 -0.86 16.93
C GLU A 86 -6.30 -0.37 15.48
N GLU A 87 -6.08 0.93 15.24
CA GLU A 87 -6.13 1.56 13.91
C GLU A 87 -4.76 2.07 13.43
N SER A 88 -3.69 1.45 13.91
CA SER A 88 -2.30 1.80 13.57
C SER A 88 -1.87 1.32 12.18
N GLU A 89 -1.44 2.25 11.32
CA GLU A 89 -1.03 1.98 9.94
C GLU A 89 0.44 2.37 9.70
N GLY A 90 1.13 1.59 8.88
CA GLY A 90 2.50 1.84 8.45
C GLY A 90 2.67 1.50 6.97
N CYS A 91 3.80 1.87 6.38
CA CYS A 91 4.06 1.66 4.96
C CYS A 91 5.55 1.37 4.70
N LEU A 92 5.85 0.44 3.78
CA LEU A 92 7.23 0.18 3.35
C LEU A 92 7.90 1.42 2.70
N SER A 93 7.09 2.35 2.16
CA SER A 93 7.57 3.62 1.59
C SER A 93 7.91 4.69 2.65
N PHE A 94 7.58 4.42 3.91
CA PHE A 94 7.86 5.23 5.10
C PHE A 94 8.24 4.32 6.30
N PRO A 95 9.41 3.68 6.23
CA PRO A 95 9.72 2.53 7.09
C PRO A 95 9.94 2.89 8.56
N GLY A 96 9.51 2.01 9.46
CA GLY A 96 9.78 2.10 10.90
C GLY A 96 8.88 3.08 11.67
N GLU A 97 7.89 3.67 11.03
CA GLU A 97 6.96 4.61 11.66
C GLU A 97 5.52 4.16 11.42
N ARG A 98 4.67 4.32 12.43
CA ARG A 98 3.24 3.98 12.37
C ARG A 98 2.42 5.09 13.01
N PHE A 99 1.28 5.40 12.42
CA PHE A 99 0.35 6.41 12.93
C PHE A 99 -1.07 5.88 12.90
N PRO A 100 -1.91 6.29 13.85
CA PRO A 100 -3.32 5.95 13.81
C PRO A 100 -4.01 6.62 12.63
N LEU A 101 -4.72 5.82 11.84
CA LEU A 101 -5.44 6.31 10.66
C LEU A 101 -6.78 5.61 10.55
N ARG A 102 -7.85 6.39 10.49
CA ARG A 102 -9.19 5.84 10.32
C ARG A 102 -9.42 5.46 8.85
N ARG A 103 -9.92 4.24 8.64
CA ARG A 103 -10.27 3.68 7.32
C ARG A 103 -11.73 3.26 7.31
N SER A 104 -12.30 3.12 6.13
CA SER A 104 -13.64 2.56 6.01
C SER A 104 -13.63 1.10 6.45
N GLU A 105 -14.63 0.71 7.24
CA GLU A 105 -14.74 -0.65 7.76
C GLU A 105 -15.05 -1.69 6.69
N ALA A 106 -15.54 -1.29 5.51
CA ALA A 106 -15.85 -2.21 4.44
C ALA A 106 -15.45 -1.65 3.08
N ALA A 107 -14.88 -2.54 2.26
CA ALA A 107 -14.41 -2.25 0.92
C ALA A 107 -14.91 -3.32 -0.06
N LEU A 108 -15.34 -2.86 -1.22
CA LEU A 108 -15.54 -3.66 -2.41
C LEU A 108 -14.48 -3.23 -3.43
N LEU A 109 -13.68 -4.18 -3.90
CA LEU A 109 -12.68 -3.98 -4.92
C LEU A 109 -13.03 -4.82 -6.15
N THR A 110 -12.89 -4.25 -7.34
CA THR A 110 -12.94 -4.99 -8.59
C THR A 110 -11.70 -4.71 -9.42
N GLY A 111 -11.32 -5.62 -10.31
CA GLY A 111 -10.23 -5.44 -11.27
C GLY A 111 -10.10 -6.68 -12.15
N ILE A 112 -8.87 -6.97 -12.59
CA ILE A 112 -8.54 -8.23 -13.24
C ILE A 112 -7.31 -8.87 -12.59
N ASP A 113 -7.16 -10.18 -12.76
CA ASP A 113 -5.96 -10.92 -12.39
C ASP A 113 -4.95 -11.02 -13.56
N LEU A 114 -3.87 -11.78 -13.36
CA LEU A 114 -2.84 -12.03 -14.38
C LEU A 114 -3.32 -12.85 -15.59
N ASP A 115 -4.47 -13.52 -15.49
CA ASP A 115 -5.09 -14.26 -16.59
C ASP A 115 -6.18 -13.43 -17.28
N GLY A 116 -6.29 -12.15 -16.91
CA GLY A 116 -7.29 -11.22 -17.42
C GLY A 116 -8.71 -11.53 -16.94
N GLN A 117 -8.87 -12.42 -15.95
CA GLN A 117 -10.18 -12.76 -15.42
C GLN A 117 -10.66 -11.68 -14.44
N PRO A 118 -11.98 -11.39 -14.40
CA PRO A 118 -12.52 -10.43 -13.46
C PRO A 118 -12.28 -10.84 -12.01
N VAL A 119 -11.74 -9.92 -11.23
CA VAL A 119 -11.61 -10.03 -9.77
C VAL A 119 -12.70 -9.21 -9.11
N ARG A 120 -13.35 -9.79 -8.09
CA ARG A 120 -14.28 -9.09 -7.19
C ARG A 120 -14.00 -9.54 -5.76
N ILE A 121 -13.63 -8.60 -4.90
CA ILE A 121 -13.25 -8.84 -3.50
C ILE A 121 -14.11 -7.94 -2.62
N GLU A 122 -14.91 -8.54 -1.74
CA GLU A 122 -15.72 -7.82 -0.76
C GLU A 122 -15.25 -8.22 0.63
N VAL A 123 -14.72 -7.25 1.38
CA VAL A 123 -14.04 -7.48 2.66
C VAL A 123 -14.37 -6.39 3.67
N SER A 124 -14.15 -6.70 4.94
CA SER A 124 -14.25 -5.76 6.07
C SER A 124 -12.99 -5.76 6.93
N GLY A 125 -12.96 -4.86 7.92
CA GLY A 125 -11.90 -4.76 8.92
C GLY A 125 -10.51 -4.59 8.30
N TRP A 126 -9.55 -5.39 8.81
CA TRP A 126 -8.15 -5.27 8.40
C TRP A 126 -7.92 -5.50 6.90
N ARG A 127 -8.63 -6.45 6.28
CA ARG A 127 -8.55 -6.68 4.83
C ARG A 127 -9.06 -5.46 4.06
N ALA A 128 -10.12 -4.79 4.51
CA ALA A 128 -10.59 -3.56 3.89
C ALA A 128 -9.56 -2.42 4.01
N ARG A 129 -8.87 -2.31 5.15
CA ARG A 129 -7.76 -1.35 5.34
C ARG A 129 -6.62 -1.61 4.36
N ILE A 130 -6.18 -2.86 4.20
CA ILE A 130 -5.13 -3.23 3.23
C ILE A 130 -5.53 -2.75 1.83
N LEU A 131 -6.73 -3.07 1.36
CA LEU A 131 -7.16 -2.67 0.01
C LEU A 131 -7.21 -1.15 -0.17
N GLN A 132 -7.64 -0.41 0.86
CA GLN A 132 -7.65 1.06 0.83
C GLN A 132 -6.23 1.64 0.78
N HIS A 133 -5.29 1.06 1.54
CA HIS A 133 -3.88 1.48 1.54
C HIS A 133 -3.24 1.27 0.17
N GLU A 134 -3.35 0.07 -0.38
CA GLU A 134 -2.73 -0.24 -1.68
C GLU A 134 -3.36 0.56 -2.82
N PHE A 135 -4.67 0.81 -2.74
CA PHE A 135 -5.36 1.65 -3.73
C PHE A 135 -4.88 3.11 -3.67
N ASP A 136 -4.65 3.67 -2.48
CA ASP A 136 -4.11 5.03 -2.33
C ASP A 136 -2.76 5.18 -3.05
N HIS A 137 -1.88 4.18 -2.96
CA HIS A 137 -0.62 4.20 -3.68
C HIS A 137 -0.79 4.32 -5.20
N LEU A 138 -1.84 3.70 -5.76
CA LEU A 138 -2.13 3.82 -7.19
C LEU A 138 -2.63 5.21 -7.59
N ASP A 139 -3.15 5.98 -6.63
CA ASP A 139 -3.60 7.35 -6.83
C ASP A 139 -2.51 8.37 -6.44
N GLY A 140 -1.32 7.91 -6.07
CA GLY A 140 -0.19 8.76 -5.66
C GLY A 140 -0.39 9.36 -4.26
N VAL A 141 -1.12 8.67 -3.39
CA VAL A 141 -1.40 9.08 -2.02
C VAL A 141 -0.71 8.10 -1.06
N LEU A 142 0.02 8.63 -0.09
CA LEU A 142 0.58 7.86 1.02
C LEU A 142 -0.35 7.96 2.24
N TYR A 143 -0.34 6.96 3.11
CA TYR A 143 -1.15 7.01 4.34
C TYR A 143 -0.84 8.26 5.20
N VAL A 144 0.42 8.72 5.19
CA VAL A 144 0.84 9.93 5.89
C VAL A 144 0.16 11.21 5.39
N ASP A 145 -0.32 11.22 4.13
CA ASP A 145 -1.03 12.36 3.55
C ASP A 145 -2.49 12.43 4.02
N ARG A 146 -2.98 11.38 4.69
CA ARG A 146 -4.33 11.29 5.25
C ARG A 146 -4.39 11.57 6.76
N LEU A 147 -3.24 11.76 7.41
CA LEU A 147 -3.17 11.99 8.84
C LEU A 147 -3.72 13.36 9.22
N ASP A 148 -4.05 13.52 10.50
CA ASP A 148 -4.46 14.81 11.03
C ASP A 148 -3.29 15.81 11.07
N GLU A 149 -3.58 17.05 11.48
CA GLU A 149 -2.57 18.11 11.49
C GLU A 149 -1.44 17.86 12.51
N GLU A 150 -1.73 17.19 13.63
CA GLU A 150 -0.74 16.92 14.67
C GLU A 150 0.26 15.87 14.20
N ASP A 151 -0.24 14.75 13.69
CA ASP A 151 0.59 13.65 13.18
C ASP A 151 1.33 14.06 11.90
N SER A 152 0.71 14.85 11.03
CA SER A 152 1.37 15.40 9.83
C SER A 152 2.60 16.25 10.20
N ARG A 153 2.53 17.04 11.28
CA ARG A 153 3.69 17.82 11.77
C ARG A 153 4.78 16.91 12.31
N THR A 154 4.42 15.78 12.93
CA THR A 154 5.36 14.77 13.41
C THR A 154 6.06 14.08 12.23
N VAL A 155 5.30 13.66 11.21
CA VAL A 155 5.84 13.11 9.95
C VAL A 155 6.83 14.08 9.31
N ALA A 156 6.50 15.37 9.20
CA ALA A 156 7.38 16.37 8.61
C ALA A 156 8.73 16.49 9.36
N LYS A 157 8.71 16.40 10.69
CA LYS A 157 9.94 16.40 11.52
C LYS A 157 10.77 15.15 11.28
N ILE A 158 10.14 13.97 11.22
CA ILE A 158 10.80 12.68 10.96
C ILE A 158 11.43 12.69 9.57
N ALA A 159 10.65 13.05 8.54
CA ALA A 159 11.11 13.12 7.15
C ALA A 159 12.32 14.06 7.02
N LYS A 160 12.28 15.24 7.67
CA LYS A 160 13.42 16.17 7.70
C LYS A 160 14.65 15.56 8.38
N LYS A 161 14.48 14.90 9.52
CA LYS A 161 15.58 14.26 10.29
C LYS A 161 16.23 13.13 9.48
N ARG A 162 15.42 12.27 8.87
CA ARG A 162 15.84 11.13 8.03
C ARG A 162 16.24 11.54 6.60
N LYS A 163 16.14 12.84 6.27
CA LYS A 163 16.43 13.41 4.93
C LYS A 163 15.60 12.78 3.81
N TRP A 164 14.40 12.30 4.13
CA TRP A 164 13.42 11.80 3.18
C TRP A 164 12.74 12.97 2.44
N GLY A 165 12.11 12.67 1.30
CA GLY A 165 11.50 13.70 0.43
C GLY A 165 12.40 14.23 -0.68
N LYS A 166 13.57 13.62 -0.88
CA LYS A 166 14.42 13.86 -2.07
C LYS A 166 14.24 12.73 -3.09
N PRO A 167 14.20 13.03 -4.40
CA PRO A 167 14.22 12.00 -5.44
C PRO A 167 15.40 11.04 -5.28
N GLY A 168 15.19 9.75 -5.58
CA GLY A 168 16.23 8.71 -5.52
C GLY A 168 16.53 8.15 -4.13
N ALA A 169 15.75 8.51 -3.10
CA ALA A 169 15.82 7.84 -1.80
C ALA A 169 15.06 6.51 -1.84
N SER A 170 15.80 5.41 -2.00
CA SER A 170 15.31 4.02 -1.93
C SER A 170 15.89 3.31 -0.70
N TRP A 171 15.27 2.21 -0.32
CA TRP A 171 15.74 1.28 0.71
C TRP A 171 15.52 -0.14 0.19
N MET A 172 16.45 -1.06 0.51
CA MET A 172 16.38 -2.44 0.04
C MET A 172 16.06 -3.41 1.19
N PRO A 173 14.88 -4.05 1.18
CA PRO A 173 14.53 -5.15 2.06
C PRO A 173 15.63 -6.19 2.21
N GLY A 174 15.93 -6.57 3.46
CA GLY A 174 16.90 -7.62 3.77
C GLY A 174 18.38 -7.24 3.62
N VAL A 175 18.69 -6.01 3.20
CA VAL A 175 20.06 -5.50 3.08
C VAL A 175 20.31 -4.30 3.98
N ASP A 176 19.39 -3.36 3.99
CA ASP A 176 19.53 -2.11 4.73
C ASP A 176 18.81 -2.20 6.10
N ASP A 177 19.46 -1.77 7.19
CA ASP A 177 18.87 -1.73 8.54
C ASP A 177 18.07 -0.43 8.74
N ILE A 178 16.75 -0.56 8.98
CA ILE A 178 15.84 0.58 9.19
C ILE A 178 15.82 1.10 10.63
N ASP A 179 16.40 0.35 11.56
CA ASP A 179 16.41 0.62 13.00
C ASP A 179 17.79 1.05 13.55
N ALA A 180 18.82 1.08 12.69
CA ALA A 180 20.21 1.44 13.03
C ALA A 180 20.49 2.96 13.18
#